data_AF-B7WTK3-F1
#
_entry.id   AF-B7WTK3-F1
#
_cell.length_a   1.000
_cell.length_b   1.000
_cell.length_c   1.000
_cell.angle_alpha   90.00
_cell.angle_beta   90.00
_cell.angle_gamma   90.00
#
_symmetry.space_group_name_H-M   'P 1'
#
loop_
_entity.id
_entity.type
_entity.pdbx_description
1 polymer ?
#
loop_
_entity_poly.entity_id
_entity_poly.type
_entity_poly.pdbx_seq_one_letter_code
_entity_poly.pdbx_strand_id
1 'polypeptide(L)'
;MPAFALLGDTATAEGKVIFSMFAAAGNTLCLDAPNGAAAMDIYSVCTMRVIAWPPRPGLRAIELPGYCMLYANTDRSQNRVEYRIEQTQPALTIRFRAWQFGKVIPACNRAMRLS
;
A
#
# COMPACT_ATOMS: atom_id res chain seq x y z
N MET A 1 -13.92 9.36 -6.91
CA MET A 1 -12.71 10.17 -7.19
C MET A 1 -11.52 9.22 -7.19
N PRO A 2 -10.64 9.23 -8.20
CA PRO A 2 -9.42 8.43 -8.16
C PRO A 2 -8.54 8.87 -6.99
N ALA A 3 -8.00 7.92 -6.24
CA ALA A 3 -7.08 8.13 -5.15
C ALA A 3 -5.74 7.47 -5.48
N PHE A 4 -4.68 8.26 -5.41
CA PHE A 4 -3.32 7.78 -5.49
C PHE A 4 -2.67 7.95 -4.11
N ALA A 5 -2.14 6.87 -3.56
CA ALA A 5 -1.35 6.92 -2.32
C ALA A 5 0.09 6.56 -2.65
N LEU A 6 0.98 7.55 -2.60
CA LEU A 6 2.40 7.30 -2.43
C LEU A 6 2.56 6.83 -0.98
N LEU A 7 2.91 5.56 -0.79
CA LEU A 7 3.17 5.02 0.53
C LEU A 7 4.53 5.53 0.96
N GLY A 8 5.58 5.29 0.18
CA GLY A 8 6.87 5.90 0.48
C GLY A 8 7.94 5.55 -0.54
N ASP A 9 9.16 6.00 -0.27
CA ASP A 9 10.35 5.66 -1.02
C ASP A 9 11.50 5.28 -0.10
N THR A 10 12.48 4.57 -0.66
CA THR A 10 13.67 4.15 0.05
C THR A 10 14.87 4.14 -0.89
N ALA A 11 16.03 4.55 -0.37
CA ALA A 11 17.26 4.57 -1.14
C ALA A 11 17.88 3.16 -1.21
N THR A 12 18.51 2.86 -2.33
CA THR A 12 19.28 1.65 -2.60
C THR A 12 20.59 2.06 -3.25
N ALA A 13 21.55 1.13 -3.38
CA ALA A 13 22.79 1.38 -4.12
C ALA A 13 22.54 1.82 -5.58
N GLU A 14 21.37 1.49 -6.10
CA GLU A 14 20.96 1.67 -7.49
C GLU A 14 20.06 2.91 -7.73
N GLY A 15 19.68 3.63 -6.68
CA GLY A 15 18.75 4.75 -6.77
C GLY A 15 17.67 4.64 -5.70
N LYS A 16 16.40 4.81 -6.07
CA LYS A 16 15.28 4.70 -5.16
C LYS A 16 14.33 3.58 -5.56
N VAL A 17 13.64 3.02 -4.58
CA VAL A 17 12.46 2.18 -4.79
C VAL A 17 11.25 2.92 -4.25
N ILE A 18 10.19 3.00 -5.04
CA ILE A 18 8.95 3.73 -4.73
C ILE A 18 7.82 2.72 -4.57
N PHE A 19 7.03 2.89 -3.51
CA PHE A 19 5.87 2.07 -3.16
C PHE A 19 4.60 2.91 -3.27
N SER A 20 3.68 2.51 -4.13
CA SER A 20 2.43 3.25 -4.35
C SER A 20 1.23 2.33 -4.53
N MET A 21 0.05 2.90 -4.29
CA MET A 21 -1.24 2.28 -4.61
C MET A 21 -2.08 3.26 -5.41
N PHE A 22 -2.83 2.74 -6.37
CA PHE A 22 -3.75 3.51 -7.19
C PHE A 22 -5.14 2.87 -7.17
N ALA A 23 -6.11 3.61 -6.64
CA ALA A 23 -7.51 3.27 -6.63
C ALA A 23 -8.27 4.24 -7.52
N ALA A 24 -9.08 3.74 -8.43
CA ALA A 24 -10.00 4.55 -9.22
C ALA A 24 -11.29 3.77 -9.44
N ALA A 25 -12.43 4.45 -9.51
CA ALA A 25 -13.69 3.80 -9.82
C ALA A 25 -13.58 3.07 -11.18
N GLY A 26 -13.95 1.79 -11.21
CA GLY A 26 -13.84 0.95 -12.41
C GLY A 26 -12.45 0.35 -12.66
N ASN A 27 -11.48 0.57 -11.76
CA ASN A 27 -10.17 -0.09 -11.83
C ASN A 27 -10.19 -1.43 -11.10
N THR A 28 -9.67 -2.49 -11.73
CA THR A 28 -9.53 -3.83 -11.14
C THR A 28 -8.37 -3.97 -10.15
N LEU A 29 -7.53 -2.94 -10.00
CA LEU A 29 -6.40 -2.94 -9.05
C LEU A 29 -6.84 -2.84 -7.59
N CYS A 30 -8.07 -2.42 -7.32
CA CYS A 30 -8.62 -2.33 -5.97
C CYS A 30 -10.00 -2.96 -5.90
N LEU A 31 -10.21 -3.78 -4.87
CA LEU A 31 -11.52 -4.26 -4.47
C LEU A 31 -12.11 -3.25 -3.49
N ASP A 32 -13.30 -2.77 -3.81
CA ASP A 32 -14.03 -1.85 -2.94
C ASP A 32 -14.35 -2.48 -1.58
N ALA A 33 -14.48 -1.63 -0.57
CA ALA A 33 -14.96 -2.06 0.74
C ALA A 33 -16.36 -2.71 0.59
N PRO A 34 -16.66 -3.77 1.34
CA PRO A 34 -18.00 -4.36 1.33
C PRO A 34 -19.06 -3.30 1.60
N ASN A 35 -20.12 -3.27 0.80
CA ASN A 35 -21.24 -2.36 0.99
C ASN A 35 -22.49 -3.16 1.42
N GLY A 36 -22.86 -3.06 2.68
CA GLY A 36 -24.02 -3.74 3.25
C GLY A 36 -24.28 -3.31 4.70
N ALA A 37 -25.49 -3.55 5.21
CA ALA A 37 -25.88 -3.13 6.56
C ALA A 37 -25.00 -3.72 7.68
N ALA A 38 -24.35 -4.85 7.43
CA ALA A 38 -23.41 -5.49 8.34
C ALA A 38 -21.93 -5.19 8.03
N ALA A 39 -21.64 -4.45 6.96
CA ALA A 39 -20.27 -4.11 6.59
C ALA A 39 -19.74 -3.01 7.52
N MET A 40 -18.67 -3.33 8.24
CA MET A 40 -18.02 -2.40 9.16
C MET A 40 -16.72 -1.83 8.60
N ASP A 41 -16.15 -2.48 7.58
CA ASP A 41 -14.87 -2.08 7.02
C ASP A 41 -15.03 -1.01 5.94
N ILE A 42 -14.15 -0.02 5.99
CA ILE A 42 -14.14 1.14 5.08
C ILE A 42 -12.88 1.18 4.20
N TYR A 43 -12.02 0.16 4.30
CA TYR A 43 -10.81 0.04 3.47
C TYR A 43 -11.10 -0.72 2.18
N SER A 44 -10.43 -0.30 1.10
CA SER A 44 -10.31 -1.08 -0.12
C SER A 44 -9.10 -2.00 -0.04
N VAL A 45 -9.15 -3.15 -0.71
CA VAL A 45 -7.99 -4.05 -0.85
C VAL A 45 -7.39 -3.85 -2.24
N CYS A 46 -6.21 -3.25 -2.29
CA CYS A 46 -5.54 -2.80 -3.48
C CYS A 46 -4.27 -3.60 -3.82
N THR A 47 -3.85 -3.45 -5.07
CA THR A 47 -2.55 -3.87 -5.57
C THR A 47 -1.54 -2.77 -5.30
N MET A 48 -0.46 -3.12 -4.59
CA MET A 48 0.69 -2.26 -4.39
C MET A 48 1.65 -2.40 -5.56
N ARG A 49 2.03 -1.26 -6.14
CA ARG A 49 3.01 -1.18 -7.20
C ARG A 49 4.35 -0.74 -6.64
N VAL A 50 5.40 -1.47 -7.02
CA VAL A 50 6.79 -1.19 -6.65
C VAL A 50 7.58 -0.86 -7.91
N ILE A 51 8.24 0.29 -7.94
CA ILE A 51 9.07 0.70 -9.08
C ILE A 51 10.45 1.14 -8.63
N ALA A 52 11.45 0.88 -9.48
CA ALA A 52 12.76 1.51 -9.37
C ALA A 52 12.72 2.92 -9.97
N TRP A 53 13.39 3.87 -9.32
CA TRP A 53 13.55 5.23 -9.79
C TRP A 53 15.04 5.66 -9.76
N PRO A 54 15.60 6.16 -10.87
CA PRO A 54 14.96 6.35 -12.17
C PRO A 54 14.57 5.01 -12.84
N PRO A 55 13.60 5.01 -13.78
CA PRO A 55 13.23 3.80 -14.52
C PRO A 55 14.43 3.27 -15.29
N ARG A 56 14.70 1.97 -15.16
CA ARG A 56 15.82 1.29 -15.82
C ARG A 56 15.31 0.40 -16.95
N PRO A 57 15.96 0.38 -18.12
CA PRO A 57 15.61 -0.56 -19.19
C PRO A 57 15.62 -2.01 -18.69
N GLY A 58 14.56 -2.77 -18.99
CA GLY A 58 14.43 -4.18 -18.58
C GLY A 58 13.87 -4.42 -17.17
N LEU A 59 13.87 -3.41 -16.29
CA LEU A 59 13.28 -3.49 -14.96
C LEU A 59 11.80 -3.12 -15.01
N ARG A 60 10.93 -4.09 -14.71
CA ARG A 60 9.48 -3.89 -14.67
C ARG A 60 9.02 -3.54 -13.26
N ALA A 61 7.87 -2.87 -13.19
CA ALA A 61 7.16 -2.69 -11.93
C ALA A 61 6.75 -4.06 -11.36
N ILE A 62 6.83 -4.20 -10.04
CA ILE A 62 6.30 -5.36 -9.33
C ILE A 62 4.92 -4.99 -8.81
N GLU A 63 3.93 -5.83 -9.11
CA GLU A 63 2.54 -5.67 -8.67
C GLU A 63 2.25 -6.70 -7.59
N LEU A 64 1.73 -6.25 -6.45
CA LEU A 64 1.54 -7.07 -5.26
C LEU A 64 0.13 -6.89 -4.71
N PRO A 65 -0.76 -7.88 -4.86
CA PRO A 65 -2.14 -7.75 -4.42
C PRO A 65 -2.27 -7.85 -2.89
N GLY A 66 -3.39 -7.37 -2.36
CA GLY A 66 -3.80 -7.66 -0.99
C GLY A 66 -3.46 -6.59 0.05
N TYR A 67 -3.17 -5.35 -0.34
CA TYR A 67 -2.81 -4.26 0.57
C TYR A 67 -3.99 -3.35 0.83
N CYS A 68 -4.26 -3.04 2.10
CA CYS A 68 -5.39 -2.20 2.44
C CYS A 68 -5.08 -0.72 2.18
N MET A 69 -6.03 -0.02 1.57
CA MET A 69 -6.00 1.42 1.32
C MET A 69 -7.20 2.07 2.00
N LEU A 70 -6.93 3.14 2.75
CA LEU A 70 -7.95 3.99 3.36
C LEU A 70 -7.94 5.34 2.64
N TYR A 71 -9.11 5.83 2.28
CA TYR A 71 -9.26 7.08 1.55
C TYR A 71 -9.02 8.29 2.46
N ALA A 72 -8.40 9.33 1.89
CA ALA A 72 -7.94 10.51 2.61
C ALA A 72 -9.06 11.40 3.20
N ASN A 73 -10.32 11.15 2.85
CA ASN A 73 -11.50 11.85 3.37
C ASN A 73 -11.96 11.31 4.74
N THR A 74 -11.29 10.30 5.29
CA THR A 74 -11.56 9.75 6.61
C THR A 74 -10.68 10.43 7.67
N ASP A 75 -11.16 10.50 8.92
CA ASP A 75 -10.37 11.04 10.03
C ASP A 75 -9.06 10.27 10.18
N ARG A 76 -7.94 10.91 9.83
CA ARG A 76 -6.60 10.32 9.81
C ARG A 76 -6.10 9.91 11.19
N SER A 77 -6.65 10.49 12.26
CA SER A 77 -6.30 10.10 13.62
C SER A 77 -6.82 8.70 13.96
N GLN A 78 -7.93 8.29 13.34
CA GLN A 78 -8.57 7.00 13.56
C GLN A 78 -8.40 6.01 12.40
N ASN A 79 -8.19 6.53 11.19
CA ASN A 79 -8.14 5.76 9.95
C ASN A 79 -6.88 6.10 9.17
N ARG A 80 -5.91 5.18 9.15
CA ARG A 80 -4.64 5.41 8.46
C ARG A 80 -3.96 4.10 8.09
N VAL A 81 -3.18 4.18 7.02
CA VAL A 81 -2.22 3.14 6.67
C VAL A 81 -0.84 3.62 7.12
N GLU A 82 -0.21 2.84 7.97
CA GLU A 82 1.16 3.03 8.41
C GLU A 82 2.05 2.02 7.68
N TYR A 83 3.27 2.45 7.37
CA TYR A 83 4.29 1.58 6.80
C TYR A 83 5.64 1.86 7.45
N ARG A 84 6.49 0.84 7.48
CA ARG A 84 7.89 0.95 7.87
C ARG A 84 8.74 0.21 6.87
N ILE A 85 9.78 0.87 6.38
CA ILE A 85 10.78 0.28 5.50
C ILE A 85 12.01 -0.05 6.35
N GLU A 86 12.44 -1.31 6.30
CA GLU A 86 13.61 -1.85 6.98
C GLU A 86 14.59 -2.33 5.91
N GLN A 87 15.77 -1.72 5.84
CA GLN A 87 16.81 -2.09 4.88
C GLN A 87 17.89 -2.91 5.59
N THR A 88 18.07 -4.15 5.15
CA THR A 88 19.10 -5.06 5.67
C THR A 88 19.80 -5.69 4.47
N GLN A 89 20.88 -5.08 3.99
CA GLN A 89 21.57 -5.51 2.77
C GLN A 89 21.82 -7.03 2.78
N PRO A 90 21.39 -7.79 1.74
CA PRO A 90 20.86 -7.34 0.45
C PRO A 90 19.35 -7.09 0.39
N ALA A 91 18.59 -7.39 1.44
CA ALA A 91 17.13 -7.37 1.44
C ALA A 91 16.53 -6.02 1.88
N LEU A 92 15.37 -5.72 1.30
CA LEU A 92 14.51 -4.63 1.71
C LEU A 92 13.17 -5.19 2.19
N THR A 93 12.79 -4.89 3.42
CA THR A 93 11.51 -5.32 3.99
C THR A 93 10.60 -4.13 4.21
N ILE A 94 9.33 -4.27 3.86
CA ILE A 94 8.31 -3.27 4.19
C ILE A 94 7.22 -3.94 4.98
N ARG A 95 6.88 -3.33 6.10
CA ARG A 95 5.81 -3.74 6.98
C ARG A 95 4.68 -2.73 6.86
N PHE A 96 3.47 -3.22 6.64
CA PHE A 96 2.26 -2.45 6.53
C PHE A 96 1.33 -2.77 7.69
N ARG A 97 0.64 -1.73 8.16
CA ARG A 97 -0.41 -1.83 9.16
C ARG A 97 -1.51 -0.85 8.81
N ALA A 98 -2.77 -1.29 8.87
CA ALA A 98 -3.91 -0.40 8.74
C ALA A 98 -4.59 -0.23 10.10
N TRP A 99 -5.07 0.98 10.33
CA TRP A 99 -5.89 1.37 11.46
C TRP A 99 -7.24 1.84 10.94
N GLN A 100 -8.32 1.38 11.55
CA GLN A 100 -9.69 1.83 11.28
C GLN A 100 -10.41 2.01 12.62
N PHE A 101 -11.11 3.13 12.76
CA PHE A 101 -11.80 3.51 14.01
C PHE A 101 -10.91 3.39 15.26
N GLY A 102 -9.62 3.73 15.14
CA GLY A 102 -8.65 3.66 16.22
C GLY A 102 -8.16 2.25 16.58
N LYS A 103 -8.53 1.22 15.81
CA LYS A 103 -8.10 -0.17 16.01
C LYS A 103 -7.26 -0.67 14.84
N VAL A 104 -6.25 -1.49 15.12
CA VAL A 104 -5.48 -2.18 14.09
C VAL A 104 -6.38 -3.20 13.40
N ILE A 105 -6.28 -3.30 12.07
CA ILE A 105 -6.95 -4.32 11.26
C ILE A 105 -5.95 -5.45 10.98
N PRO A 106 -6.02 -6.61 11.66
CA PRO A 106 -5.03 -7.67 11.49
C PRO A 106 -4.97 -8.23 10.07
N ALA A 107 -6.12 -8.27 9.37
CA ALA A 107 -6.23 -8.74 7.99
C ALA A 107 -5.42 -7.87 7.00
N CYS A 108 -5.11 -6.63 7.36
CA CYS A 108 -4.35 -5.69 6.56
C CYS A 108 -2.86 -5.66 6.90
N ASN A 109 -2.43 -6.38 7.94
CA ASN A 109 -1.01 -6.44 8.30
C ASN A 109 -0.27 -7.32 7.30
N ARG A 110 0.64 -6.72 6.54
CA ARG A 110 1.48 -7.45 5.58
C ARG A 110 2.94 -7.06 5.72
N ALA A 111 3.81 -8.02 5.45
CA ALA A 111 5.22 -7.77 5.26
C ALA A 111 5.62 -8.26 3.87
N MET A 112 6.35 -7.44 3.14
CA MET A 112 6.98 -7.82 1.89
C MET A 112 8.49 -7.76 2.07
N ARG A 113 9.19 -8.78 1.57
CA ARG A 113 10.64 -8.77 1.42
C ARG A 113 10.99 -8.75 -0.06
N LEU A 114 11.79 -7.78 -0.46
CA LEU A 114 12.45 -7.71 -1.76
C LEU A 114 13.92 -8.14 -1.55
N SER A 115 14.42 -9.04 -2.39
CA SER A 115 15.76 -9.62 -2.32
C SER A 115 16.47 -9.51 -3.66
#